data_AF-A0A3A5A433-F1
#
_entry.id   AF-A0A3A5A433-F1
#
_cell.length_a   1.000
_cell.length_b   1.000
_cell.length_c   1.000
_cell.angle_alpha   90.00
_cell.angle_beta   90.00
_cell.angle_gamma   90.00
#
_symmetry.space_group_name_H-M   'P 1'
#
loop_
_entity.id
_entity.type
_entity.pdbx_description
1 polymer ?
#
loop_
_entity_poly.entity_id
_entity_poly.type
_entity_poly.pdbx_seq_one_letter_code
_entity_poly.pdbx_strand_id
1 'polypeptide(L)'
;MEVIVYAGAIMVLFLFVIMMLGRAPWRGRAATVLRWGPAVVPVLLFLIMAGILVLHDARGAAELRMAVASPADFGRFVFERYWLAVEIVSLILLLALVAAIQLRRGEWKEDGEDREL
;
A
#
# COMPACT_ATOMS: atom_id res chain seq x y z
N MET A 1 5.88 11.68 9.37
CA MET A 1 5.89 11.40 7.91
C MET A 1 4.63 10.66 7.46
N GLU A 2 4.07 9.78 8.29
CA GLU A 2 2.88 8.98 7.94
C GLU A 2 1.71 9.81 7.43
N VAL A 3 1.31 10.85 8.16
CA VAL A 3 0.19 11.71 7.78
C VAL A 3 0.39 12.36 6.41
N ILE A 4 1.58 12.90 6.12
CA ILE A 4 1.85 13.61 4.86
C ILE A 4 1.79 12.66 3.66
N VAL A 5 2.40 11.48 3.77
CA VAL A 5 2.48 10.52 2.66
C VAL A 5 1.20 9.73 2.51
N TYR A 6 0.74 9.08 3.58
CA TYR A 6 -0.42 8.19 3.51
C TYR A 6 -1.70 8.99 3.36
N ALA A 7 -1.98 9.93 4.27
CA ALA A 7 -3.23 10.69 4.20
C ALA A 7 -3.17 11.76 3.10
N GLY A 8 -2.03 12.43 2.92
CA GLY A 8 -1.91 13.57 2.00
C GLY A 8 -1.73 13.21 0.53
N ALA A 9 -0.92 12.19 0.20
CA ALA A 9 -0.64 11.84 -1.21
C ALA A 9 -1.41 10.58 -1.64
N ILE A 10 -1.23 9.47 -0.92
CA ILE A 10 -1.78 8.17 -1.32
C ILE A 10 -3.31 8.18 -1.23
N MET A 11 -3.86 8.58 -0.08
CA MET A 11 -5.32 8.59 0.12
C MET A 11 -6.01 9.55 -0.84
N VAL A 12 -5.46 10.74 -1.07
CA VAL A 12 -6.03 11.73 -2.01
C VAL A 12 -6.02 11.20 -3.43
N LEU A 13 -4.96 10.52 -3.88
CA LEU A 13 -4.93 9.87 -5.19
C LEU A 13 -6.03 8.81 -5.31
N PHE A 14 -6.18 7.94 -4.31
CA PHE A 14 -7.25 6.94 -4.30
C PHE A 14 -8.64 7.58 -4.31
N LEU A 15 -8.86 8.63 -3.51
CA LEU A 15 -10.12 9.37 -3.49
C LEU A 15 -10.45 9.96 -4.86
N PHE A 16 -9.45 10.49 -5.57
CA PHE A 16 -9.63 10.98 -6.93
C PHE A 16 -10.04 9.84 -7.88
N VAL A 17 -9.35 8.70 -7.81
CA VAL A 17 -9.64 7.53 -8.65
C VAL A 17 -11.04 6.98 -8.40
N ILE A 18 -11.44 6.76 -7.14
CA ILE A 18 -12.79 6.22 -6.84
C ILE A 18 -13.90 7.22 -7.22
N MET A 19 -13.62 8.52 -7.15
CA MET A 19 -14.57 9.55 -7.57
C MET A 19 -14.72 9.55 -9.10
N MET A 20 -13.60 9.43 -9.83
CA MET A 20 -13.59 9.35 -11.29
C MET A 20 -14.24 8.06 -11.81
N LEU A 21 -14.05 6.93 -11.11
CA LEU A 21 -14.58 5.63 -11.53
C LEU A 21 -16.12 5.55 -11.45
N GLY A 22 -16.76 6.49 -10.75
CA GLY A 22 -18.21 6.51 -10.59
C GLY A 22 -18.73 5.30 -9.80
N ARG A 23 -19.94 5.41 -9.27
CA ARG A 23 -20.58 4.28 -8.58
C ARG A 23 -21.02 3.25 -9.61
N ALA A 24 -20.31 2.12 -9.74
CA ALA A 24 -20.89 0.94 -10.36
C ALA A 24 -22.18 0.57 -9.60
N PRO A 25 -23.31 0.28 -10.26
CA PRO A 25 -24.54 -0.04 -9.57
C PRO A 25 -24.27 -1.21 -8.62
N TRP A 26 -24.38 -0.93 -7.33
CA TRP A 26 -24.21 -1.91 -6.27
C TRP A 26 -25.35 -2.92 -6.42
N ARG A 27 -25.15 -3.91 -7.29
CA ARG A 27 -26.03 -5.05 -7.43
C ARG A 27 -25.88 -5.79 -6.10
N GLY A 28 -26.79 -5.48 -5.17
CA GLY A 28 -26.94 -6.14 -3.89
C GLY A 28 -27.13 -7.62 -4.14
N ARG A 29 -26.01 -8.34 -4.23
CA ARG A 29 -26.04 -9.78 -4.16
C ARG A 29 -26.31 -10.08 -2.69
N ALA A 30 -27.58 -10.23 -2.38
CA ALA A 30 -28.05 -10.99 -1.23
C ALA A 30 -27.56 -12.44 -1.38
N ALA A 31 -26.26 -12.64 -1.24
CA ALA A 31 -25.65 -13.93 -1.04
C ALA A 31 -25.33 -14.00 0.44
N THR A 32 -26.36 -14.43 1.16
CA THR A 32 -26.29 -15.46 2.20
C THR A 32 -25.17 -15.29 3.21
N VAL A 33 -25.59 -15.23 4.47
CA VAL A 33 -24.86 -15.25 5.75
C VAL A 33 -23.74 -16.32 5.86
N LEU A 34 -23.49 -17.12 4.82
CA LEU A 34 -22.46 -18.16 4.72
C LEU A 34 -21.06 -17.65 4.27
N ARG A 35 -20.87 -16.34 4.08
CA ARG A 35 -19.64 -15.76 3.51
C ARG A 35 -18.56 -15.40 4.56
N TRP A 36 -18.57 -16.04 5.73
CA TRP A 36 -17.51 -15.87 6.75
C TRP A 36 -16.33 -16.83 6.57
N GLY A 37 -16.46 -17.87 5.74
CA GLY A 37 -15.37 -18.78 5.37
C GLY A 37 -14.05 -18.10 5.01
N PRO A 38 -14.02 -17.07 4.13
CA PRO A 38 -12.77 -16.38 3.79
C PRO A 38 -12.21 -15.51 4.92
N ALA A 39 -12.98 -15.20 5.96
CA ALA A 39 -12.50 -14.47 7.15
C ALA A 39 -11.89 -15.40 8.21
N VAL A 40 -12.20 -16.70 8.20
CA VAL A 40 -11.67 -17.67 9.18
C VAL A 40 -10.16 -17.82 9.06
N VAL A 41 -9.64 -17.89 7.83
CA VAL A 41 -8.20 -18.09 7.57
C VAL A 41 -7.33 -16.96 8.12
N PRO A 42 -7.57 -15.66 7.82
CA PRO A 42 -6.75 -14.58 8.35
C PRO A 42 -6.87 -14.44 9.87
N VAL A 43 -8.07 -14.69 10.43
CA VAL A 43 -8.27 -14.66 11.90
C VAL A 43 -7.50 -15.78 12.58
N LEU A 44 -7.57 -17.01 12.06
CA LEU A 44 -6.83 -18.14 12.60
C LEU A 44 -5.31 -17.92 12.49
N LEU A 45 -4.84 -17.40 11.35
CA LEU A 45 -3.42 -17.06 11.17
C LEU A 45 -2.97 -15.99 12.18
N PHE A 46 -3.79 -14.96 12.39
CA PHE A 46 -3.52 -13.93 13.39
C PHE A 46 -3.43 -14.52 14.81
N LEU A 47 -4.37 -15.40 15.19
CA LEU A 47 -4.37 -16.05 16.50
C LEU A 47 -3.16 -16.98 16.69
N ILE A 48 -2.77 -17.73 15.66
CA ILE A 48 -1.57 -18.58 15.71
C ILE A 48 -0.32 -17.70 15.88
N MET A 49 -0.19 -16.64 15.09
CA MET A 49 0.97 -15.74 15.18
C MET A 49 1.05 -15.04 16.54
N ALA A 50 -0.09 -14.54 17.04
CA ALA A 50 -0.18 -13.92 18.36
C ALA A 50 0.13 -14.94 19.47
N GLY A 51 -0.37 -16.17 19.36
CA GLY A 51 -0.10 -17.24 20.30
C GLY A 51 1.38 -17.63 20.33
N ILE A 52 2.01 -17.80 19.17
CA ILE A 52 3.46 -18.07 19.06
C ILE A 52 4.26 -16.92 19.70
N LEU A 53 3.90 -15.67 19.38
CA LEU A 53 4.60 -14.50 19.90
C LEU A 53 4.49 -14.44 21.43
N VAL A 54 3.31 -14.61 22.00
CA VAL A 54 3.09 -14.60 23.46
C VAL A 54 3.78 -15.79 24.15
N LEU A 55 3.80 -16.98 23.55
CA LEU A 55 4.45 -18.15 24.14
C LEU A 55 5.99 -18.08 24.07
N HIS A 56 6.55 -17.48 23.01
CA HIS A 56 8.00 -17.33 22.86
C HIS A 56 8.56 -16.08 23.56
N ASP A 57 7.73 -15.06 23.78
CA ASP A 57 8.10 -13.82 24.46
C ASP A 57 7.86 -13.89 25.98
N ALA A 58 8.15 -15.05 26.60
CA ALA A 58 8.16 -15.20 28.05
C ALA A 58 9.38 -14.52 28.72
N ARG A 59 10.26 -13.87 27.94
CA ARG A 59 11.45 -13.17 28.41
C ARG A 59 11.26 -11.67 28.38
N GLY A 60 10.46 -11.22 29.34
CA GLY A 60 10.65 -9.92 29.98
C GLY A 60 9.97 -8.77 29.24
N ALA A 61 9.08 -8.10 29.98
CA ALA A 61 8.78 -6.69 29.79
C ALA A 61 10.09 -5.88 29.93
N ALA A 62 10.95 -5.92 28.92
CA ALA A 62 12.01 -4.95 28.77
C ALA A 62 11.30 -3.60 28.59
N GLU A 63 11.64 -2.63 29.42
CA GLU A 63 11.22 -1.26 29.18
C GLU A 63 11.70 -0.85 27.80
N LEU A 64 10.80 -0.88 26.82
CA LEU A 64 11.03 -0.27 25.51
C LEU A 64 11.12 1.23 25.74
N ARG A 65 12.34 1.72 25.97
CA ARG A 65 12.60 3.16 25.92
C ARG A 65 12.27 3.61 24.50
N MET A 66 11.30 4.50 24.39
CA MET A 66 10.98 5.13 23.11
C MET A 66 12.22 5.89 22.61
N ALA A 67 12.95 5.27 21.68
CA ALA A 67 14.02 5.92 20.97
C ALA A 67 13.40 6.79 19.88
N VAL A 68 13.28 8.09 20.17
CA VAL A 68 12.87 9.08 19.16
C VAL A 68 14.12 9.45 18.37
N ALA A 69 14.23 8.95 17.14
CA ALA A 69 15.28 9.37 16.23
C ALA A 69 14.92 10.75 15.62
N SER A 70 15.87 11.68 15.64
CA SER A 70 15.68 12.94 14.93
C SER A 70 15.71 12.70 13.41
N PRO A 71 15.01 13.53 12.59
CA PRO A 71 15.07 13.40 11.13
C PRO A 71 16.49 13.52 10.57
N ALA A 72 17.35 14.33 11.21
CA ALA A 72 18.74 14.50 10.79
C ALA A 72 19.57 13.24 11.02
N ASP A 73 19.41 12.60 12.19
CA ASP A 73 20.12 11.36 12.52
C ASP A 73 19.61 10.19 11.66
N PHE A 74 18.30 10.12 11.44
CA PHE A 74 17.71 9.13 10.54
C PHE A 74 18.20 9.30 9.09
N GLY A 75 18.26 10.53 8.61
CA GLY A 75 18.81 10.84 7.29
C GLY A 75 20.25 10.37 7.14
N ARG A 76 21.13 10.72 8.09
CA ARG A 76 22.52 10.25 8.09
C ARG A 76 22.61 8.73 8.09
N PHE A 77 21.86 8.06 8.96
CA PHE A 77 21.86 6.60 9.05
C PHE A 77 21.45 5.93 7.73
N VAL A 78 20.39 6.43 7.08
CA VAL A 78 19.93 5.91 5.79
C VAL A 78 20.97 6.12 4.69
N PHE A 79 21.59 7.30 4.62
CA PHE A 79 22.60 7.57 3.58
C PHE A 79 23.96 6.92 3.85
N GLU A 80 24.33 6.64 5.10
CA GLU A 80 25.59 5.96 5.40
C GLU A 80 25.46 4.44 5.26
N ARG A 81 24.37 3.86 5.79
CA ARG A 81 24.19 2.41 5.85
C ARG A 81 23.40 1.84 4.67
N TYR A 82 22.48 2.62 4.10
CA TYR A 82 21.51 2.17 3.11
C TYR A 82 21.48 3.05 1.84
N TRP A 83 22.61 3.66 1.47
CA TRP A 83 22.70 4.52 0.28
C TRP A 83 22.15 3.84 -0.99
N LEU A 84 22.44 2.55 -1.17
CA LEU A 84 21.98 1.80 -2.34
C LEU A 84 20.45 1.63 -2.34
N ALA A 85 19.83 1.45 -1.16
CA ALA A 85 18.38 1.35 -1.07
C ALA A 85 17.71 2.68 -1.46
N VAL A 86 18.31 3.82 -1.10
CA VAL A 86 17.82 5.14 -1.54
C VAL A 86 17.87 5.28 -3.05
N GLU A 87 18.98 4.85 -3.67
CA GLU A 87 19.13 4.88 -5.13
C GLU A 87 18.07 4.02 -5.83
N ILE A 88 17.86 2.80 -5.33
CA ILE A 88 16.83 1.88 -5.87
C ILE A 88 15.44 2.50 -5.74
N VAL A 89 15.10 3.09 -4.60
CA VAL A 89 13.80 3.75 -4.40
C VAL A 89 13.64 4.93 -5.35
N SER A 90 14.69 5.72 -5.58
CA SER A 90 14.69 6.82 -6.55
C SER A 90 14.38 6.33 -7.97
N LEU A 91 15.03 5.24 -8.39
CA LEU A 91 14.79 4.62 -9.70
C LEU A 91 13.38 4.03 -9.82
N ILE A 92 12.85 3.41 -8.76
CA ILE A 92 11.47 2.90 -8.72
C ILE A 92 10.46 4.05 -8.85
N LEU A 93 10.69 5.18 -8.17
CA LEU A 93 9.83 6.36 -8.28
C LEU A 93 9.89 6.98 -9.68
N LEU A 94 11.07 7.04 -10.28
CA LEU A 94 11.24 7.48 -11.67
C LEU A 94 10.49 6.56 -12.63
N LEU A 95 10.64 5.24 -12.47
CA LEU A 95 9.95 4.25 -13.28
C LEU A 95 8.42 4.35 -13.13
N ALA A 96 7.92 4.54 -11.90
CA ALA A 96 6.51 4.74 -11.64
C ALA A 96 5.96 5.98 -12.34
N LEU A 97 6.71 7.10 -12.34
CA LEU A 97 6.34 8.32 -13.06
C LEU A 97 6.29 8.09 -14.58
N VAL A 98 7.31 7.43 -15.15
CA VAL A 98 7.36 7.10 -16.57
C VAL A 98 6.19 6.19 -16.95
N ALA A 99 5.93 5.14 -16.16
CA ALA A 99 4.82 4.21 -16.37
C ALA A 99 3.46 4.93 -16.35
N ALA A 100 3.25 5.83 -15.39
CA ALA A 100 2.02 6.63 -15.30
C ALA A 100 1.83 7.54 -16.52
N ILE A 101 2.90 8.16 -17.03
CA ILE A 101 2.85 9.01 -18.24
C ILE A 101 2.54 8.17 -19.49
N GLN A 102 3.14 6.99 -19.61
CA GLN A 102 2.95 6.10 -20.75
C GLN A 102 1.55 5.49 -20.78
N LEU A 103 1.00 5.08 -19.63
CA LEU A 103 -0.36 4.56 -19.52
C LEU A 103 -1.39 5.57 -20.04
N ARG A 104 -1.26 6.84 -19.66
CA ARG A 104 -2.12 7.93 -20.17
C ARG A 104 -2.05 8.10 -21.70
N ARG A 105 -0.92 7.77 -22.33
CA ARG A 105 -0.69 7.95 -23.78
C ARG A 105 -1.16 6.77 -24.61
N GLY A 106 -1.25 5.57 -24.04
CA GLY A 106 -1.66 4.35 -24.75
C GLY A 106 -3.16 4.28 -25.05
N GLU A 107 -4.00 4.94 -24.26
CA GLU A 107 -5.46 4.84 -24.34
C GLU A 107 -6.11 5.68 -25.45
N TRP A 108 -5.33 6.40 -26.26
CA TRP A 108 -5.82 7.28 -27.33
C TRP A 108 -5.72 6.67 -28.75
N LYS A 109 -5.31 5.41 -28.90
CA LYS A 109 -4.99 4.82 -30.21
C LYS A 109 -5.84 3.61 -30.63
N GLU A 110 -6.93 3.29 -29.94
CA GLU A 110 -7.82 2.15 -30.29
C GLU A 110 -9.31 2.55 -30.37
N ASP A 111 -9.65 3.70 -30.94
CA ASP A 111 -11.06 4.07 -31.17
C ASP A 111 -11.32 4.64 -32.58
N GLY A 112 -10.36 4.45 -33.50
CA GLY A 112 -10.38 5.08 -34.84
C GLY A 112 -10.44 4.14 -36.04
N GLU A 113 -10.31 2.82 -35.89
CA GLU A 113 -10.11 1.90 -37.04
C GLU A 113 -11.27 0.93 -37.31
N ASP A 114 -12.35 0.99 -36.53
CA ASP A 114 -13.49 0.05 -36.64
C ASP A 114 -14.77 0.69 -37.21
N ARG A 115 -14.68 1.86 -37.86
CA ARG A 115 -15.83 2.57 -38.46
C ARG A 115 -15.83 2.69 -39.98
N GLU A 116 -14.96 1.94 -40.66
CA GLU A 116 -14.93 1.90 -42.12
C GLU A 116 -14.86 0.46 -42.66
N LEU A 117 -15.84 -0.39 -42.35
CA LEU A 117 -16.22 -1.55 -43.17
C LEU A 117 -17.73 -1.79 -43.13
#